data_AF-A0A7V3DY66-F1
#
_entry.id   AF-A0A7V3DY66-F1
#
_cell.length_a   1.000
_cell.length_b   1.000
_cell.length_c   1.000
_cell.angle_alpha   90.00
_cell.angle_beta   90.00
_cell.angle_gamma   90.00
#
_symmetry.space_group_name_H-M   'P 1'
#
loop_
_entity.id
_entity.type
_entity.pdbx_description
1 polymer ?
#
loop_
_entity_poly.entity_id
_entity_poly.type
_entity_poly.pdbx_seq_one_letter_code
_entity_poly.pdbx_strand_id
1 'polypeptide(L)' 'MKSHELRNAFVEYFVQRGHRHVPSSPLVPSDDPTMLFCSAGMVQ' A
#
# COMPACT_ATOMS: atom_id res chain seq x y z
N MET A 1 -11.73 -6.84 -17.44
CA MET A 1 -11.32 -6.17 -16.19
C MET A 1 -10.00 -5.45 -16.44
N LYS A 2 -9.94 -4.13 -16.26
CA LYS A 2 -8.74 -3.30 -16.40
C LYS A 2 -7.94 -3.32 -15.11
N SER A 3 -6.64 -3.04 -15.18
CA SER A 3 -5.74 -3.12 -14.01
C SER A 3 -6.15 -2.22 -12.84
N HIS A 4 -6.79 -1.07 -13.12
CA HIS A 4 -7.32 -0.20 -12.06
C HIS A 4 -8.55 -0.78 -11.37
N GLU A 5 -9.41 -1.49 -12.11
CA GLU A 5 -10.60 -2.17 -11.55
C GLU A 5 -10.17 -3.29 -10.59
N LEU A 6 -9.14 -4.06 -10.96
CA LEU A 6 -8.54 -5.11 -10.12
C LEU A 6 -8.00 -4.57 -8.79
N ARG A 7 -7.28 -3.45 -8.86
CA ARG A 7 -6.71 -2.79 -7.68
C ARG A 7 -7.81 -2.36 -6.71
N ASN A 8 -8.86 -1.74 -7.24
CA ASN A 8 -9.99 -1.28 -6.44
C ASN A 8 -10.72 -2.48 -5.81
N ALA A 9 -10.98 -3.54 -6.58
CA ALA A 9 -11.60 -4.75 -6.06
C ALA A 9 -10.81 -5.39 -4.90
N PHE A 10 -9.47 -5.41 -4.99
CA PHE A 10 -8.62 -5.89 -3.89
C PHE A 10 -8.79 -5.04 -2.63
N VAL A 11 -8.72 -3.71 -2.75
CA VAL A 11 -8.86 -2.79 -1.61
C VAL A 11 -10.25 -2.93 -0.98
N GLU A 12 -11.31 -2.91 -1.80
CA GLU A 12 -12.70 -3.02 -1.34
C GLU A 12 -12.97 -4.33 -0.60
N TYR A 13 -12.43 -5.45 -1.10
CA TYR A 13 -12.57 -6.76 -0.45
C TYR A 13 -12.09 -6.76 1.01
N PHE A 14 -10.97 -6.10 1.29
CA PHE A 14 -10.40 -6.00 2.64
C PHE A 14 -11.10 -4.95 3.49
N VAL A 15 -11.49 -3.81 2.91
CA VAL A 15 -12.27 -2.76 3.59
C VAL A 15 -13.60 -3.30 4.09
N GLN A 16 -14.32 -4.09 3.28
CA GLN A 16 -15.56 -4.75 3.69
C GLN A 16 -15.39 -5.72 4.87
N ARG A 17 -14.16 -6.19 5.11
CA ARG A 17 -13.79 -7.07 6.25
C ARG A 17 -13.22 -6.29 7.43
N GLY A 18 -13.36 -4.96 7.44
CA GLY A 18 -12.92 -4.09 8.53
C GLY A 18 -11.46 -3.65 8.46
N HIS A 19 -10.74 -3.90 7.35
CA HIS A 19 -9.38 -3.37 7.21
C HIS A 19 -9.44 -1.88 6.84
N ARG A 20 -8.58 -1.07 7.45
CA ARG A 20 -8.44 0.34 7.09
C ARG A 20 -7.62 0.45 5.79
N HIS A 21 -8.14 1.15 4.80
CA HIS A 21 -7.34 1.54 3.65
C HIS A 21 -6.35 2.63 4.08
N VAL A 22 -5.06 2.33 3.96
CA VAL A 22 -3.96 3.28 4.20
C VAL A 22 -3.30 3.58 2.85
N PRO A 23 -3.14 4.86 2.48
CA PRO A 23 -2.44 5.24 1.25
C PRO A 23 -0.99 4.73 1.23
N SER A 24 -0.44 4.53 0.04
CA SER A 24 0.97 4.13 -0.12
C SER A 24 1.91 5.19 0.47
N SER A 25 2.92 4.73 1.22
CA SER A 25 4.03 5.59 1.65
C SER A 25 4.86 6.07 0.45
N PRO A 26 5.64 7.17 0.61
CA PRO A 26 6.58 7.64 -0.39
C PRO A 26 7.60 6.58 -0.79
N LEU A 27 8.20 6.72 -1.96
CA LEU A 27 9.26 5.81 -2.42
C LEU A 27 10.52 5.89 -1.55
N VAL A 28 10.84 7.06 -1.01
CA VAL A 28 12.00 7.30 -0.15
C VAL A 28 11.54 7.24 1.32
N PRO A 29 12.04 6.30 2.13
CA PRO A 29 11.71 6.20 3.55
C PRO A 29 12.15 7.47 4.29
N SER A 30 11.31 7.97 5.19
CA SER A 30 11.65 9.15 6.01
C SER A 30 12.39 8.79 7.30
N ASP A 31 12.13 7.59 7.83
CA ASP A 31 12.48 7.24 9.21
C ASP A 31 13.51 6.11 9.35
N ASP A 32 14.01 5.56 8.23
CA ASP A 32 15.02 4.51 8.23
C ASP A 32 16.24 4.88 7.37
N PRO A 33 17.37 5.30 7.98
CA PRO A 33 18.57 5.67 7.25
C PRO A 33 19.32 4.47 6.65
N THR A 34 18.92 3.24 6.94
CA THR A 34 19.52 2.02 6.38
C THR A 34 18.83 1.54 5.11
N MET A 35 17.62 2.03 4.84
CA MET A 35 16.86 1.66 3.64
C MET A 35 16.95 2.73 2.56
N LEU A 36 17.30 2.28 1.35
CA LEU A 36 17.42 3.17 0.20
C LEU A 36 16.05 3.54 -0.40
N PHE A 37 15.13 2.58 -0.52
CA PHE A 37 13.78 2.76 -1.04
C PHE A 37 12.77 1.85 -0.34
N CYS A 38 11.50 2.25 -0.31
CA CYS A 38 10.38 1.40 0.14
C CYS A 38 10.22 0.20 -0.80
N SER A 39 10.62 -0.99 -0.33
CA SER A 39 10.61 -2.24 -1.10
C SER A 39 9.31 -3.04 -0.98
N ALA A 40 8.52 -2.77 0.07
CA ALA A 40 7.28 -3.48 0.37
C ALA A 40 6.29 -2.60 1.12
N GLY A 41 5.00 -2.92 1.02
CA GLY A 41 3.94 -2.18 1.73
C GLY A 41 3.90 -2.37 3.25
N MET A 42 4.73 -3.27 3.80
CA MET A 42 4.95 -3.40 5.24
C MET A 42 5.93 -2.36 5.80
N VAL A 43 6.69 -1.69 4.91
CA VAL A 43 7.46 -0.51 5.23
C VAL A 43 6.53 0.68 5.05
N GLN A 44 6.18 1.37 6.14
CA GLN A 44 5.33 2.55 6.12
C GLN A 44 6.01 3.75 6.74
#